data_AF-A0A453DR79-F1
#
_entry.id   AF-A0A453DR79-F1
#
_cell.length_a   1.000
_cell.length_b   1.000
_cell.length_c   1.000
_cell.angle_alpha   90.00
_cell.angle_beta   90.00
_cell.angle_gamma   90.00
#
_symmetry.space_group_name_H-M   'P 1'
#
loop_
_entity.id
_entity.type
_entity.pdbx_description
1 polymer ?
#
loop_
_entity_poly.entity_id
_entity_poly.type
_entity_poly.pdbx_seq_one_letter_code
_entity_poly.pdbx_strand_id
1 'polypeptide(L)'
;YLVVAPEHVLLPSLTSEEQRAHVEEYTEVAARKSELERTELQKEKTGVFSGSYAKNPATGEIIPIWVADYVLASYGTGAIMAVPAHDSRDHEFALKYELPIIKVVSPPNGNCDPEEAYADDGIMINSSSSSSGLNINGMLSQDAALEVTSWVESNGFGKKKVNYKLRDWLFARQRYWGEPFPVIYLDDTNEMVPLTENQLPLTLPELDDFTPTGTGEPPLTKAADWVRTTDVLTGKPARRETSTMPQWAGSCWYYLRFMDPKNSSTLVDKAKESYWGPVDIYVGGAEHSVLHLLYARFWHKVLYDIGVVSTKEPFKCLINQGLILGEVEYTAYRDNEGKWVSADSDSSLSDCIQEKVPADKITKVGDNYVLKDDPNIRLNARAYKMSKSRGNVINPDDVVSEYGADSLRLYEMFMGPLRDSKTWSTGGIEGVHRFLGRTWRLVVGAPLPDGSYKDGTMVTDVEPTFEQLRVLHKCMARVSEEIQETRFNTAISAMMEFVNAAYKWDTQPKSVIDSFVLLLSPFAPHLAEELWFRLGHAQSLAHEQFPEVN
;
A
#
# COMPACT_ATOMS: atom_id res chain seq x y z
N TYR A 1 -24.54 -3.11 -29.46
CA TYR A 1 -25.78 -3.05 -28.63
C TYR A 1 -25.55 -2.07 -27.48
N LEU A 2 -26.58 -1.76 -26.68
CA LEU A 2 -26.45 -0.90 -25.50
C LEU A 2 -26.74 -1.73 -24.25
N VAL A 3 -26.04 -1.46 -23.15
CA VAL A 3 -26.24 -2.16 -21.88
C VAL A 3 -26.51 -1.14 -20.78
N VAL A 4 -27.55 -1.38 -19.97
CA VAL A 4 -27.88 -0.58 -18.79
C VAL A 4 -27.72 -1.41 -17.51
N ALA A 5 -27.37 -0.74 -16.42
CA ALA A 5 -27.34 -1.36 -15.10
C ALA A 5 -28.77 -1.78 -14.66
N PRO A 6 -28.92 -2.85 -13.86
CA PRO A 6 -30.20 -3.24 -13.27
C PRO A 6 -30.83 -2.13 -12.41
N GLU A 7 -30.01 -1.27 -11.80
CA GLU A 7 -30.47 -0.15 -10.97
C GLU A 7 -30.64 1.16 -11.77
N HIS A 8 -30.56 1.11 -13.10
CA HIS A 8 -30.62 2.32 -13.91
C HIS A 8 -32.00 3.00 -13.82
N VAL A 9 -32.02 4.31 -13.53
CA VAL A 9 -33.25 5.09 -13.27
C VAL A 9 -34.29 4.99 -14.40
N LEU A 10 -33.83 4.90 -15.65
CA LEU A 10 -34.72 4.78 -16.82
C LEU A 10 -35.15 3.35 -17.14
N LEU A 11 -34.65 2.33 -16.44
CA LEU A 11 -34.94 0.93 -16.76
C LEU A 11 -36.44 0.61 -16.87
N PRO A 12 -37.33 1.10 -15.96
CA PRO A 12 -38.77 0.86 -16.10
C PRO A 12 -39.37 1.39 -17.41
N SER A 13 -38.85 2.51 -17.93
CA SER A 13 -39.30 3.11 -19.19
C SER A 13 -38.72 2.42 -20.44
N LEU A 14 -37.60 1.72 -20.27
CA LEU A 14 -36.91 0.99 -21.34
C LEU A 14 -37.37 -0.46 -21.42
N THR A 15 -38.21 -0.93 -20.51
CA THR A 15 -38.62 -2.34 -20.46
C THR A 15 -39.99 -2.53 -21.12
N SER A 16 -40.05 -3.37 -22.14
CA SER A 16 -41.33 -3.72 -22.77
C SER A 16 -42.22 -4.53 -21.82
N GLU A 17 -43.52 -4.52 -22.05
CA GLU A 17 -44.46 -5.26 -21.21
C GLU A 17 -44.19 -6.77 -21.21
N GLU A 18 -43.80 -7.33 -22.35
CA GLU A 18 -43.44 -8.76 -22.50
C GLU A 18 -42.17 -9.14 -21.72
N GLN A 19 -41.21 -8.21 -21.57
CA GLN A 19 -39.93 -8.48 -20.90
C GLN A 19 -39.92 -8.09 -19.42
N ARG A 20 -40.99 -7.44 -18.92
CA ARG A 20 -41.03 -6.88 -17.56
C ARG A 20 -40.72 -7.90 -16.48
N ALA A 21 -41.37 -9.06 -16.50
CA ALA A 21 -41.16 -10.10 -15.49
C ALA A 21 -39.71 -10.60 -15.44
N HIS A 22 -39.09 -10.83 -16.61
CA HIS A 22 -37.70 -11.31 -16.70
C HIS A 22 -36.70 -10.24 -16.25
N VAL A 23 -36.94 -8.97 -16.58
CA VAL A 23 -36.09 -7.85 -16.13
C VAL A 23 -36.19 -7.62 -14.63
N GLU A 24 -37.39 -7.69 -14.06
CA GLU A 24 -37.61 -7.57 -12.61
C GLU A 24 -36.92 -8.70 -11.85
N GLU A 25 -37.10 -9.95 -12.28
CA GLU A 25 -36.41 -11.11 -11.71
C GLU A 25 -34.88 -10.95 -11.77
N TYR A 26 -34.36 -10.56 -12.93
CA TYR A 26 -32.92 -10.32 -13.10
C TYR A 26 -32.39 -9.21 -12.18
N THR A 27 -33.16 -8.14 -12.01
CA THR A 27 -32.80 -7.01 -11.16
C THR A 27 -32.77 -7.40 -9.68
N GLU A 28 -33.72 -8.22 -9.22
CA GLU A 28 -33.71 -8.76 -7.86
C GLU A 28 -32.49 -9.66 -7.59
N VAL A 29 -32.13 -10.50 -8.56
CA VAL A 29 -30.93 -11.36 -8.46
C VAL A 29 -29.67 -10.52 -8.41
N ALA A 30 -29.56 -9.49 -9.25
CA ALA A 30 -28.41 -8.60 -9.29
C ALA A 30 -28.26 -7.77 -8.00
N ALA A 31 -29.37 -7.34 -7.38
CA ALA A 31 -29.37 -6.56 -6.14
C ALA A 31 -28.86 -7.34 -4.92
N ARG A 32 -28.84 -8.68 -4.99
CA ARG A 32 -28.28 -9.55 -3.95
C ARG A 32 -26.76 -9.73 -4.05
N LYS A 33 -26.15 -9.24 -5.14
CA LYS A 33 -24.71 -9.29 -5.37
C LYS A 33 -24.07 -7.96 -5.02
N SER A 34 -22.90 -8.00 -4.42
CA SER A 34 -22.01 -6.85 -4.27
C SER A 34 -21.46 -6.38 -5.62
N GLU A 35 -21.03 -5.11 -5.70
CA GLU A 35 -20.37 -4.59 -6.92
C GLU A 35 -19.12 -5.41 -7.30
N LEU A 36 -18.40 -5.95 -6.30
CA LEU A 36 -17.22 -6.79 -6.53
C LEU A 36 -17.60 -8.15 -7.16
N GLU A 37 -18.68 -8.76 -6.69
CA GLU A 37 -19.24 -10.00 -7.25
C GLU A 37 -19.74 -9.82 -8.68
N ARG A 38 -20.17 -8.61 -9.03
CA ARG A 38 -20.66 -8.23 -10.36
C ARG A 38 -19.56 -7.85 -11.34
N THR A 39 -18.34 -7.62 -10.87
CA THR A 39 -17.23 -7.14 -11.71
C THR A 39 -16.10 -8.15 -11.76
N GLU A 40 -15.13 -8.05 -10.85
CA GLU A 40 -13.87 -8.81 -10.88
C GLU A 40 -14.05 -10.30 -10.57
N LEU A 41 -15.02 -10.65 -9.70
CA LEU A 41 -15.26 -12.03 -9.30
C LEU A 41 -16.23 -12.78 -10.23
N GLN A 42 -16.83 -12.07 -11.19
CA GLN A 42 -17.83 -12.65 -12.08
C GLN A 42 -17.17 -13.45 -13.21
N LYS A 43 -17.25 -14.77 -13.10
CA LYS A 43 -16.75 -15.70 -14.14
C LYS A 43 -17.66 -15.79 -15.37
N GLU A 44 -18.97 -15.65 -15.19
CA GLU A 44 -19.94 -15.73 -16.29
C GLU A 44 -20.69 -14.43 -16.45
N LYS A 45 -20.67 -13.87 -17.67
CA LYS A 45 -21.47 -12.69 -17.99
C LYS A 45 -22.94 -13.09 -18.15
N THR A 46 -23.84 -12.37 -17.49
CA THR A 46 -25.28 -12.59 -17.56
C THR A 46 -25.99 -11.29 -17.94
N GLY A 47 -27.14 -11.41 -18.59
CA GLY A 47 -28.00 -10.28 -18.92
C GLY A 47 -29.31 -10.73 -19.54
N VAL A 48 -30.24 -9.78 -19.64
CA VAL A 48 -31.59 -9.96 -20.18
C VAL A 48 -31.91 -8.86 -21.18
N PHE A 49 -32.57 -9.22 -22.27
CA PHE A 49 -33.02 -8.25 -23.26
C PHE A 49 -34.19 -7.43 -22.72
N SER A 50 -34.11 -6.10 -22.80
CA SER A 50 -35.15 -5.22 -22.24
C SER A 50 -36.44 -5.19 -23.07
N GLY A 51 -36.43 -5.70 -24.30
CA GLY A 51 -37.55 -5.55 -25.24
C GLY A 51 -37.55 -4.23 -26.00
N SER A 52 -36.59 -3.34 -25.72
CA SER A 52 -36.45 -2.03 -26.37
C SER A 52 -35.16 -1.91 -27.17
N TYR A 53 -35.15 -0.91 -28.04
CA TYR A 53 -34.03 -0.60 -28.91
C TYR A 53 -33.65 0.88 -28.83
N ALA A 54 -32.38 1.18 -29.09
CA ALA A 54 -31.85 2.53 -29.24
C ALA A 54 -31.40 2.75 -30.69
N LYS A 55 -31.32 4.02 -31.11
CA LYS A 55 -30.77 4.40 -32.41
C LYS A 55 -29.32 4.86 -32.24
N ASN A 56 -28.38 4.25 -32.95
CA ASN A 56 -26.99 4.70 -32.98
C ASN A 56 -26.91 6.04 -33.75
N PRO A 57 -26.45 7.15 -33.15
CA PRO A 57 -26.40 8.44 -33.83
C PRO A 57 -25.42 8.48 -35.00
N ALA A 58 -24.35 7.67 -34.99
CA ALA A 58 -23.34 7.67 -36.04
C ALA A 58 -23.78 6.93 -37.31
N THR A 59 -24.51 5.82 -37.17
CA THR A 59 -24.95 4.99 -38.32
C THR A 59 -26.43 5.16 -38.65
N GLY A 60 -27.24 5.55 -37.65
CA GLY A 60 -28.69 5.55 -37.71
C GLY A 60 -29.33 4.18 -37.48
N GLU A 61 -28.53 3.14 -37.25
CA GLU A 61 -29.01 1.77 -37.05
C GLU A 61 -29.69 1.58 -35.69
N ILE A 62 -30.62 0.64 -35.65
CA ILE A 62 -31.35 0.26 -34.44
C ILE A 62 -30.61 -0.86 -33.73
N ILE A 63 -30.26 -0.65 -32.46
CA ILE A 63 -29.47 -1.57 -31.63
C ILE A 63 -30.28 -2.00 -30.40
N PRO A 64 -30.22 -3.27 -29.97
CA PRO A 64 -30.97 -3.73 -28.81
C PRO A 64 -30.40 -3.16 -27.52
N ILE A 65 -31.28 -2.92 -26.53
CA ILE A 65 -30.92 -2.52 -25.17
C ILE A 65 -31.00 -3.75 -24.26
N TRP A 66 -29.89 -4.05 -23.58
CA TRP A 66 -29.75 -5.16 -22.63
C TRP A 66 -29.58 -4.64 -21.22
N VAL A 67 -29.96 -5.46 -20.24
CA VAL A 67 -29.74 -5.23 -18.81
C VAL A 67 -28.72 -6.25 -18.33
N ALA A 68 -27.59 -5.79 -17.77
CA ALA A 68 -26.54 -6.69 -17.30
C ALA A 68 -25.87 -6.15 -16.05
N ASP A 69 -25.48 -7.04 -15.14
CA ASP A 69 -25.01 -6.67 -13.80
C ASP A 69 -23.54 -6.22 -13.79
N TYR A 70 -22.76 -6.53 -14.82
CA TYR A 70 -21.40 -6.01 -15.01
C TYR A 70 -21.34 -4.50 -15.29
N VAL A 71 -22.49 -3.88 -15.59
CA VAL A 71 -22.64 -2.42 -15.66
C VAL A 71 -23.14 -1.92 -14.31
N LEU A 72 -22.41 -0.97 -13.72
CA LEU A 72 -22.70 -0.42 -12.40
C LEU A 72 -23.39 0.94 -12.53
N ALA A 73 -24.54 1.11 -11.87
CA ALA A 73 -25.26 2.39 -11.84
C ALA A 73 -24.43 3.52 -11.17
N SER A 74 -23.54 3.15 -10.25
CA SER A 74 -22.61 4.07 -9.57
C SER A 74 -21.45 4.54 -10.46
N TYR A 75 -21.26 3.97 -11.66
CA TYR A 75 -20.18 4.34 -12.58
C TYR A 75 -20.68 4.99 -13.87
N GLY A 76 -20.05 6.10 -14.26
CA GLY A 76 -20.38 6.80 -15.50
C GLY A 76 -21.82 7.30 -15.47
N THR A 77 -22.67 6.78 -16.35
CA THR A 77 -24.11 7.05 -16.41
C THR A 77 -24.95 5.82 -16.04
N GLY A 78 -24.33 4.71 -15.60
CA GLY A 78 -25.01 3.43 -15.43
C GLY A 78 -25.46 2.77 -16.75
N ALA A 79 -24.95 3.25 -17.88
CA ALA A 79 -25.21 2.73 -19.21
C ALA A 79 -23.94 2.80 -20.06
N ILE A 80 -23.71 1.80 -20.91
CA ILE A 80 -22.56 1.74 -21.81
C ILE A 80 -23.00 1.37 -23.23
N MET A 81 -22.29 1.91 -24.22
CA MET A 81 -22.29 1.33 -25.56
C MET A 81 -21.35 0.12 -25.55
N ALA A 82 -21.84 -1.02 -26.02
CA ALA A 82 -21.02 -2.22 -26.12
C ALA A 82 -20.35 -2.29 -27.49
N VAL A 83 -19.04 -2.56 -27.52
CA VAL A 83 -18.23 -2.64 -28.75
C VAL A 83 -17.48 -3.99 -28.79
N PRO A 84 -18.16 -5.10 -29.11
CA PRO A 84 -17.63 -6.46 -28.94
C PRO A 84 -16.36 -6.78 -29.72
N ALA A 85 -16.11 -6.07 -30.82
CA ALA A 85 -14.89 -6.24 -31.60
C ALA A 85 -13.65 -5.67 -30.89
N HIS A 86 -13.82 -4.83 -29.88
CA HIS A 86 -12.75 -4.01 -29.28
C HIS A 86 -12.77 -3.94 -27.74
N ASP A 87 -13.73 -4.60 -27.08
CA ASP A 87 -13.74 -4.81 -25.62
C ASP A 87 -14.02 -6.29 -25.35
N SER A 88 -13.14 -6.94 -24.58
CA SER A 88 -13.22 -8.38 -24.31
C SER A 88 -14.47 -8.77 -23.52
N ARG A 89 -14.96 -7.91 -22.63
CA ARG A 89 -16.18 -8.19 -21.84
C ARG A 89 -17.41 -8.15 -22.71
N ASP A 90 -17.48 -7.16 -23.60
CA ASP A 90 -18.55 -7.04 -24.59
C ASP A 90 -18.48 -8.17 -25.62
N HIS A 91 -17.27 -8.66 -25.92
CA HIS A 91 -17.03 -9.80 -26.80
C HIS A 91 -17.61 -11.09 -26.23
N GLU A 92 -17.24 -11.45 -25.00
CA GLU A 92 -17.78 -12.63 -24.29
C GLU A 92 -19.31 -12.58 -24.18
N PHE A 93 -19.85 -11.41 -23.84
CA PHE A 93 -21.29 -11.21 -23.78
C PHE A 93 -21.95 -11.37 -25.15
N ALA A 94 -21.34 -10.81 -26.21
CA ALA A 94 -21.86 -10.92 -27.57
C ALA A 94 -21.86 -12.36 -28.08
N LEU A 95 -20.79 -13.14 -27.82
CA LEU A 95 -20.73 -14.55 -28.18
C LEU A 95 -21.82 -15.36 -27.48
N LYS A 96 -22.02 -15.13 -26.17
CA LYS A 96 -23.03 -15.86 -25.38
C LYS A 96 -24.47 -15.62 -25.85
N TYR A 97 -24.76 -14.39 -26.27
CA TYR A 97 -26.11 -13.97 -26.65
C TYR A 97 -26.29 -13.78 -28.16
N GLU A 98 -25.34 -14.28 -28.97
CA GLU A 98 -25.35 -14.23 -30.44
C GLU A 98 -25.57 -12.80 -31.00
N LEU A 99 -24.93 -11.81 -30.37
CA LEU A 99 -25.06 -10.40 -30.75
C LEU A 99 -24.03 -10.01 -31.83
N PRO A 100 -24.34 -9.02 -32.70
CA PRO A 100 -23.42 -8.60 -33.76
C PRO A 100 -22.05 -8.12 -33.25
N ILE A 101 -20.99 -8.64 -33.85
CA ILE A 101 -19.60 -8.23 -33.63
C ILE A 101 -19.10 -7.52 -34.88
N ILE A 102 -18.96 -6.19 -34.80
CA ILE A 102 -18.59 -5.34 -35.95
C ILE A 102 -17.24 -4.70 -35.67
N LYS A 103 -16.24 -4.99 -36.52
CA LYS A 103 -14.91 -4.39 -36.43
C LYS A 103 -14.89 -3.00 -37.02
N VAL A 104 -14.43 -2.04 -36.21
CA VAL A 104 -14.25 -0.63 -36.59
C VAL A 104 -12.80 -0.15 -36.45
N VAL A 105 -11.92 -0.97 -35.86
CA VAL A 105 -10.47 -0.72 -35.78
C VAL A 105 -9.72 -1.92 -36.36
N SER A 106 -8.77 -1.67 -37.25
CA SER A 106 -7.82 -2.66 -37.76
C SER A 106 -6.43 -2.43 -37.17
N PRO A 107 -5.69 -3.49 -36.80
CA PRO A 107 -4.30 -3.37 -36.36
C PRO A 107 -3.42 -2.72 -37.44
N PRO A 108 -2.37 -1.95 -37.09
CA PRO A 108 -1.50 -1.30 -38.06
C PRO A 108 -0.81 -2.26 -39.05
N ASN A 109 -0.61 -3.52 -38.64
CA ASN A 109 -0.02 -4.57 -39.48
C ASN A 109 -1.03 -5.30 -40.39
N GLY A 110 -2.32 -4.93 -40.31
CA GLY A 110 -3.41 -5.52 -41.10
C GLY A 110 -3.80 -6.95 -40.73
N ASN A 111 -3.12 -7.58 -39.76
CA ASN A 111 -3.41 -8.94 -39.34
C ASN A 111 -4.41 -8.93 -38.19
N CYS A 112 -5.67 -9.26 -38.48
CA CYS A 112 -6.75 -9.19 -37.50
C CYS A 112 -7.43 -10.56 -37.42
N ASP A 113 -7.29 -11.24 -36.28
CA ASP A 113 -7.99 -12.50 -36.03
C ASP A 113 -9.50 -12.25 -35.99
N PRO A 114 -10.31 -12.81 -36.91
CA PRO A 114 -11.76 -12.58 -36.94
C PRO A 114 -12.49 -12.99 -35.66
N GLU A 115 -11.93 -13.91 -34.87
CA GLU A 115 -12.58 -14.49 -33.68
C GLU A 115 -12.22 -13.78 -32.38
N GLU A 116 -11.24 -12.87 -32.36
CA GLU A 116 -10.81 -12.18 -31.14
C GLU A 116 -11.16 -10.68 -31.12
N ALA A 117 -11.35 -10.16 -29.91
CA ALA A 117 -11.48 -8.73 -29.67
C ALA A 117 -10.11 -8.03 -29.73
N TYR A 118 -10.01 -6.96 -30.52
CA TYR A 118 -8.81 -6.15 -30.66
C TYR A 118 -8.94 -4.84 -29.88
N ALA A 119 -8.25 -4.73 -28.74
CA ALA A 119 -8.39 -3.61 -27.79
C ALA A 119 -7.30 -2.52 -27.93
N ASP A 120 -6.33 -2.70 -28.82
CA ASP A 120 -5.22 -1.76 -29.02
C ASP A 120 -5.56 -0.66 -30.04
N ASP A 121 -4.70 0.37 -30.09
CA ASP A 121 -4.77 1.44 -31.08
C ASP A 121 -4.50 0.95 -32.51
N GLY A 122 -5.24 1.51 -33.46
CA GLY A 122 -5.14 1.08 -34.85
C GLY A 122 -5.73 2.09 -35.84
N ILE A 123 -6.08 1.60 -37.02
CA ILE A 123 -6.66 2.38 -38.11
C ILE A 123 -8.16 2.14 -38.17
N MET A 124 -8.94 3.21 -38.24
CA MET A 124 -10.40 3.13 -38.31
C MET A 124 -10.85 2.53 -39.66
N ILE A 125 -11.77 1.57 -39.59
CA ILE A 125 -12.44 0.90 -40.71
C ILE A 125 -13.95 0.86 -40.45
N ASN A 126 -14.76 0.60 -41.48
CA ASN A 126 -16.23 0.48 -41.35
C ASN A 126 -16.93 1.63 -40.59
N SER A 127 -16.32 2.82 -40.59
CA SER A 127 -16.70 3.98 -39.78
C SER A 127 -16.98 5.20 -40.66
N SER A 128 -17.74 4.97 -41.74
CA SER A 128 -18.22 6.02 -42.65
C SER A 128 -19.71 5.88 -42.86
N SER A 129 -20.45 6.98 -42.73
CA SER A 129 -21.90 7.00 -42.81
C SER A 129 -22.41 8.25 -43.51
N SER A 130 -23.05 8.03 -44.66
CA SER A 130 -23.67 9.11 -45.45
C SER A 130 -24.89 9.72 -44.76
N SER A 131 -25.55 9.00 -43.85
CA SER A 131 -26.76 9.47 -43.15
C SER A 131 -26.43 10.46 -42.04
N SER A 132 -25.25 10.32 -41.40
CA SER A 132 -24.78 11.19 -40.32
C SER A 132 -23.72 12.19 -40.76
N GLY A 133 -23.13 12.00 -41.95
CA GLY A 133 -22.05 12.82 -42.50
C GLY A 133 -20.68 12.53 -41.88
N LEU A 134 -20.58 11.57 -40.95
CA LEU A 134 -19.33 11.21 -40.29
C LEU A 134 -18.53 10.22 -41.17
N ASN A 135 -17.26 10.55 -41.45
CA ASN A 135 -16.33 9.64 -42.11
C ASN A 135 -14.95 9.74 -41.46
N ILE A 136 -14.59 8.71 -40.71
CA ILE A 136 -13.30 8.60 -40.01
C ILE A 136 -12.45 7.44 -40.51
N ASN A 137 -12.84 6.79 -41.62
CA ASN A 137 -12.07 5.68 -42.19
C ASN A 137 -10.65 6.12 -42.56
N GLY A 138 -9.66 5.29 -42.25
CA GLY A 138 -8.25 5.55 -42.51
C GLY A 138 -7.56 6.45 -41.48
N MET A 139 -8.29 7.02 -40.52
CA MET A 139 -7.70 7.77 -39.40
C MET A 139 -7.10 6.81 -38.36
N LEU A 140 -6.10 7.28 -37.60
CA LEU A 140 -5.66 6.60 -36.38
C LEU A 140 -6.74 6.72 -35.30
N SER A 141 -6.90 5.70 -34.46
CA SER A 141 -7.91 5.64 -33.40
C SER A 141 -7.90 6.86 -32.47
N GLN A 142 -6.71 7.37 -32.12
CA GLN A 142 -6.56 8.55 -31.26
C GLN A 142 -7.09 9.84 -31.92
N ASP A 143 -6.76 10.06 -33.20
CA ASP A 143 -7.24 11.23 -33.95
C ASP A 143 -8.75 11.12 -34.22
N ALA A 144 -9.21 9.91 -34.55
CA ALA A 144 -10.62 9.62 -34.74
C ALA A 144 -11.44 9.87 -33.47
N ALA A 145 -10.91 9.57 -32.28
CA ALA A 145 -11.59 9.86 -31.02
C ALA A 145 -11.83 11.37 -30.83
N LEU A 146 -10.89 12.22 -31.22
CA LEU A 146 -11.04 13.68 -31.16
C LEU A 146 -12.08 14.20 -32.17
N GLU A 147 -12.04 13.66 -33.40
CA GLU A 147 -12.99 14.01 -34.46
C GLU A 147 -14.41 13.61 -34.08
N VAL A 148 -14.61 12.37 -33.62
CA VAL A 148 -15.91 11.86 -33.16
C VAL A 148 -16.42 12.67 -31.97
N THR A 149 -15.56 13.02 -31.01
CA THR A 149 -15.96 13.87 -29.86
C THR A 149 -16.50 15.21 -30.35
N SER A 150 -15.80 15.86 -31.29
CA SER A 150 -16.20 17.16 -31.84
C SER A 150 -17.48 17.07 -32.67
N TRP A 151 -17.63 15.98 -33.44
CA TRP A 151 -18.84 15.69 -34.23
C TRP A 151 -20.06 15.47 -33.32
N VAL A 152 -19.92 14.69 -32.25
CA VAL A 152 -21.00 14.43 -31.27
C VAL A 152 -21.45 15.72 -30.59
N GLU A 153 -20.51 16.61 -30.24
CA GLU A 153 -20.80 17.92 -29.65
C GLU A 153 -21.54 18.85 -30.62
N SER A 154 -21.04 18.95 -31.86
CA SER A 154 -21.60 19.85 -32.89
C SER A 154 -23.01 19.45 -33.31
N ASN A 155 -23.34 18.16 -33.27
CA ASN A 155 -24.65 17.63 -33.64
C ASN A 155 -25.60 17.46 -32.43
N GLY A 156 -25.17 17.83 -31.22
CA GLY A 156 -26.01 17.78 -30.02
C GLY A 156 -26.30 16.36 -29.50
N PHE A 157 -25.51 15.36 -29.89
CA PHE A 157 -25.67 13.97 -29.43
C PHE A 157 -24.95 13.68 -28.12
N GLY A 158 -24.10 14.59 -27.64
CA GLY A 158 -23.35 14.42 -26.41
C GLY A 158 -22.35 15.54 -26.15
N LYS A 159 -21.49 15.35 -25.15
CA LYS A 159 -20.42 16.28 -24.77
C LYS A 159 -19.19 15.56 -24.26
N LYS A 160 -18.01 16.13 -24.44
CA LYS A 160 -16.76 15.63 -23.87
C LYS A 160 -16.88 15.60 -22.34
N LYS A 161 -16.50 14.48 -21.75
CA LYS A 161 -16.44 14.29 -20.31
C LYS A 161 -15.15 13.60 -19.94
N VAL A 162 -14.39 14.20 -19.03
CA VAL A 162 -13.23 13.54 -18.39
C VAL A 162 -13.78 12.72 -17.23
N ASN A 163 -13.43 11.43 -17.20
CA ASN A 163 -13.80 10.52 -16.13
C ASN A 163 -12.53 10.05 -15.40
N TYR A 164 -12.67 9.79 -14.11
CA TYR A 164 -11.61 9.24 -13.27
C TYR A 164 -12.04 7.86 -12.78
N LYS A 165 -11.08 6.93 -12.67
CA LYS A 165 -11.31 5.66 -11.95
C LYS A 165 -11.45 5.88 -10.44
N LEU A 166 -10.85 6.96 -9.92
CA LEU A 166 -10.94 7.35 -8.53
C LEU A 166 -12.40 7.62 -8.14
N ARG A 167 -12.79 7.13 -6.98
CA ARG A 167 -14.12 7.35 -6.38
C ARG A 167 -14.00 8.28 -5.18
N ASP A 168 -15.13 8.87 -4.82
CA ASP A 168 -15.23 9.58 -3.56
C ASP A 168 -14.93 8.66 -2.39
N TRP A 169 -14.30 9.23 -1.37
CA TRP A 169 -13.86 8.47 -0.22
C TRP A 169 -15.03 8.23 0.74
N LEU A 170 -15.49 6.98 0.81
CA LEU A 170 -16.41 6.54 1.85
C LEU A 170 -15.75 6.70 3.23
N PHE A 171 -16.15 7.75 3.94
CA PHE A 171 -15.48 8.18 5.17
C PHE A 171 -16.13 7.60 6.44
N ALA A 172 -17.46 7.58 6.52
CA ALA A 172 -18.17 7.11 7.71
C ALA A 172 -17.95 5.61 8.03
N ARG A 173 -17.88 5.27 9.32
CA ARG A 173 -17.74 3.90 9.83
C ARG A 173 -18.79 3.62 10.90
N GLN A 174 -19.47 2.47 10.78
CA GLN A 174 -20.41 1.97 11.78
C GLN A 174 -19.64 1.22 12.89
N ARG A 175 -18.76 1.95 13.57
CA ARG A 175 -17.85 1.46 14.63
C ARG A 175 -17.89 2.43 15.80
N TYR A 176 -17.52 1.95 16.98
CA TYR A 176 -17.41 2.78 18.18
C TYR A 176 -16.08 3.55 18.22
N TRP A 177 -14.96 2.86 17.95
CA TRP A 177 -13.62 3.43 18.15
C TRP A 177 -13.18 4.28 16.95
N GLY A 178 -13.58 5.55 16.98
CA GLY A 178 -13.16 6.58 16.03
C GLY A 178 -13.68 7.95 16.46
N GLU A 179 -13.23 9.00 15.78
CA GLU A 179 -13.65 10.36 16.07
C GLU A 179 -15.12 10.57 15.68
N PRO A 180 -15.99 11.11 16.56
CA PRO A 180 -17.35 11.48 16.18
C PRO A 180 -17.38 12.55 15.08
N PHE A 181 -18.30 12.44 14.14
CA PHE A 181 -18.53 13.53 13.20
C PHE A 181 -19.14 14.73 13.93
N PRO A 182 -18.60 15.96 13.74
CA PRO A 182 -19.13 17.16 14.37
C PRO A 182 -20.36 17.67 13.61
N VAL A 183 -21.37 16.82 13.44
CA VAL A 183 -22.65 17.16 12.79
C VAL A 183 -23.83 16.61 13.59
N ILE A 184 -24.97 17.28 13.48
CA ILE A 184 -26.25 16.86 14.03
C ILE A 184 -27.30 16.84 12.92
N TYR A 185 -28.37 16.07 13.12
CA TYR A 185 -29.53 16.01 12.25
C TYR A 185 -30.75 16.56 13.00
N LEU A 186 -31.43 17.55 12.44
CA LEU A 186 -32.66 18.09 13.03
C LEU A 186 -33.77 17.03 12.98
N ASP A 187 -34.52 16.86 14.06
CA ASP A 187 -35.53 15.79 14.12
C ASP A 187 -36.76 16.06 13.24
N ASP A 188 -37.09 17.33 13.00
CA ASP A 188 -38.23 17.74 12.19
C ASP A 188 -37.95 17.67 10.68
N THR A 189 -36.75 18.05 10.24
CA THR A 189 -36.41 18.15 8.80
C THR A 189 -35.43 17.09 8.32
N ASN A 190 -34.73 16.40 9.22
CA ASN A 190 -33.58 15.54 8.92
C ASN A 190 -32.41 16.28 8.23
N GLU A 191 -32.36 17.61 8.34
CA GLU A 191 -31.28 18.42 7.81
C GLU A 191 -30.00 18.21 8.62
N MET A 192 -28.87 18.04 7.91
CA MET A 192 -27.55 17.92 8.52
C MET A 192 -26.97 19.31 8.80
N VAL A 193 -26.65 19.58 10.07
CA VAL A 193 -26.10 20.86 10.54
C VAL A 193 -24.73 20.60 11.19
N PRO A 194 -23.66 21.31 10.79
CA PRO A 194 -22.36 21.19 11.43
C PRO A 194 -22.36 21.86 12.81
N LEU A 195 -21.63 21.28 13.76
CA LEU A 195 -21.33 21.93 15.04
C LEU A 195 -20.42 23.15 14.83
N THR A 196 -20.57 24.16 15.68
CA THR A 196 -19.69 25.33 15.69
C THR A 196 -18.35 25.02 16.37
N GLU A 197 -17.28 25.76 16.06
CA GLU A 197 -15.93 25.49 16.56
C GLU A 197 -15.82 25.48 18.10
N ASN A 198 -16.61 26.30 18.80
CA ASN A 198 -16.67 26.36 20.26
C ASN A 198 -17.36 25.13 20.91
N GLN A 199 -18.02 24.28 20.12
CA GLN A 199 -18.57 23.00 20.56
C GLN A 199 -17.58 21.85 20.40
N LEU A 200 -16.41 22.11 19.80
CA LEU A 200 -15.36 21.12 19.61
C LEU A 200 -14.43 21.05 20.84
N PRO A 201 -13.84 19.86 21.12
CA PRO A 201 -14.08 18.59 20.43
C PRO A 201 -15.42 17.95 20.83
N LEU A 202 -16.11 17.32 19.87
CA LEU A 202 -17.19 16.40 20.20
C LEU A 202 -16.57 15.10 20.72
N THR A 203 -16.62 14.90 22.02
CA THR A 203 -16.01 13.72 22.67
C THR A 203 -16.86 12.48 22.47
N LEU A 204 -16.17 11.36 22.21
CA LEU A 204 -16.78 10.04 22.14
C LEU A 204 -17.36 9.69 23.52
N PRO A 205 -18.63 9.27 23.64
CA PRO A 205 -19.22 8.91 24.93
C PRO A 205 -18.66 7.58 25.42
N GLU A 206 -18.50 7.44 26.74
CA GLU A 206 -18.16 6.15 27.32
C GLU A 206 -19.33 5.18 27.20
N LEU A 207 -19.03 3.95 26.76
CA LEU A 207 -19.98 2.85 26.67
C LEU A 207 -19.35 1.58 27.28
N ASP A 208 -20.07 0.93 28.17
CA ASP A 208 -19.70 -0.39 28.70
C ASP A 208 -19.80 -1.48 27.62
N ASP A 209 -20.76 -1.34 26.69
CA ASP A 209 -21.00 -2.27 25.59
C ASP A 209 -20.91 -1.59 24.22
N PHE A 210 -19.73 -1.68 23.61
CA PHE A 210 -19.44 -1.20 22.25
C PHE A 210 -19.47 -2.32 21.19
N THR A 211 -20.06 -3.48 21.50
CA THR A 211 -20.21 -4.56 20.52
C THR A 211 -21.14 -4.15 19.36
N PRO A 212 -20.92 -4.68 18.14
CA PRO A 212 -21.83 -4.45 17.01
C PRO A 212 -23.28 -4.83 17.36
N THR A 213 -24.23 -4.03 16.90
CA THR A 213 -25.67 -4.20 17.16
C THR A 213 -26.29 -5.42 16.44
N GLY A 214 -25.64 -5.91 15.39
CA GLY A 214 -26.17 -6.97 14.52
C GLY A 214 -27.17 -6.49 13.46
N THR A 215 -27.63 -5.24 13.53
CA THR A 215 -28.62 -4.64 12.61
C THR A 215 -27.98 -3.72 11.54
N GLY A 216 -26.66 -3.61 11.54
CA GLY A 216 -25.90 -2.66 10.69
C GLY A 216 -25.79 -1.25 11.30
N GLU A 217 -26.54 -0.96 12.36
CA GLU A 217 -26.47 0.31 13.07
C GLU A 217 -25.13 0.48 13.83
N PRO A 218 -24.56 1.70 13.90
CA PRO A 218 -23.37 1.95 14.68
C PRO A 218 -23.58 1.67 16.18
N PRO A 219 -22.55 1.20 16.92
CA PRO A 219 -22.66 1.01 18.37
C PRO A 219 -23.05 2.27 19.16
N LEU A 220 -22.75 3.46 18.64
CA LEU A 220 -23.11 4.73 19.28
C LEU A 220 -24.63 4.95 19.39
N THR A 221 -25.47 4.23 18.64
CA THR A 221 -26.93 4.27 18.83
C THR A 221 -27.36 3.81 20.22
N LYS A 222 -26.55 2.98 20.90
CA LYS A 222 -26.78 2.54 22.29
C LYS A 222 -26.65 3.69 23.29
N ALA A 223 -25.89 4.74 22.98
CA ALA A 223 -25.69 5.91 23.82
C ALA A 223 -26.85 6.92 23.69
N ALA A 224 -28.09 6.50 23.93
CA ALA A 224 -29.29 7.27 23.59
C ALA A 224 -29.32 8.71 24.15
N ASP A 225 -28.79 8.92 25.36
CA ASP A 225 -28.67 10.26 25.98
C ASP A 225 -27.62 11.14 25.30
N TRP A 226 -26.55 10.55 24.78
CA TRP A 226 -25.56 11.26 23.98
C TRP A 226 -26.05 11.45 22.54
N VAL A 227 -26.82 10.53 21.96
CA VAL A 227 -27.35 10.72 20.61
C VAL A 227 -28.35 11.88 20.59
N ARG A 228 -29.24 11.97 21.58
CA ARG A 228 -30.18 13.10 21.71
C ARG A 228 -29.44 14.39 22.06
N THR A 229 -29.72 15.44 21.31
CA THR A 229 -29.15 16.77 21.55
C THR A 229 -30.13 17.85 21.08
N THR A 230 -29.72 19.10 21.15
CA THR A 230 -30.42 20.22 20.54
C THR A 230 -29.44 20.97 19.65
N ASP A 231 -29.96 21.59 18.58
CA ASP A 231 -29.22 22.63 17.89
C ASP A 231 -29.09 23.86 18.80
N VAL A 232 -27.87 24.32 19.02
CA VAL A 232 -27.58 25.47 19.90
C VAL A 232 -28.07 26.78 19.29
N LEU A 233 -28.19 26.87 17.97
CA LEU A 233 -28.61 28.10 17.29
C LEU A 233 -30.13 28.26 17.30
N THR A 234 -30.88 27.20 16.99
CA THR A 234 -32.35 27.25 16.90
C THR A 234 -33.08 26.75 18.14
N GLY A 235 -32.39 26.01 19.03
CA GLY A 235 -32.99 25.33 20.19
C GLY A 235 -33.85 24.11 19.84
N LYS A 236 -33.89 23.71 18.57
CA LYS A 236 -34.70 22.57 18.11
C LYS A 236 -34.10 21.23 18.54
N PRO A 237 -34.93 20.22 18.82
CA PRO A 237 -34.48 18.84 19.01
C PRO A 237 -33.71 18.31 17.81
N ALA A 238 -32.61 17.61 18.08
CA ALA A 238 -31.73 17.05 17.07
C ALA A 238 -31.06 15.78 17.58
N ARG A 239 -30.40 15.06 16.68
CA ARG A 239 -29.59 13.88 17.01
C ARG A 239 -28.19 13.94 16.41
N ARG A 240 -27.20 13.46 17.14
CA ARG A 240 -25.80 13.37 16.67
C ARG A 240 -25.66 12.29 15.60
N GLU A 241 -24.73 12.49 14.65
CA GLU A 241 -24.26 11.39 13.79
C GLU A 241 -23.65 10.28 14.65
N THR A 242 -24.00 9.03 14.34
CA THR A 242 -23.62 7.86 15.16
C THR A 242 -22.53 7.01 14.50
N SER A 243 -22.21 7.29 13.24
CA SER A 243 -20.99 6.82 12.60
C SER A 243 -19.79 7.59 13.13
N THR A 244 -18.61 6.98 13.05
CA THR A 244 -17.34 7.63 13.36
C THR A 244 -16.50 7.80 12.11
N MET A 245 -15.51 8.69 12.19
CA MET A 245 -14.47 8.80 11.18
C MET A 245 -13.60 7.53 11.15
N PRO A 246 -12.94 7.23 10.02
CA PRO A 246 -12.06 6.06 9.94
C PRO A 246 -10.71 6.38 10.57
N GLN A 247 -9.94 5.36 10.94
CA GLN A 247 -8.56 5.51 11.47
C GLN A 247 -7.64 6.41 10.61
N TRP A 248 -7.94 6.55 9.31
CA TRP A 248 -7.19 7.40 8.40
C TRP A 248 -7.47 8.90 8.57
N ALA A 249 -8.53 9.29 9.27
CA ALA A 249 -8.82 10.71 9.53
C ALA A 249 -7.65 11.40 10.25
N GLY A 250 -7.10 10.78 11.29
CA GLY A 250 -5.91 11.27 11.99
C GLY A 250 -4.63 11.09 11.17
N SER A 251 -4.45 9.94 10.51
CA SER A 251 -3.19 9.65 9.80
C SER A 251 -2.98 10.47 8.53
N CYS A 252 -3.95 11.24 8.06
CA CYS A 252 -3.77 12.10 6.88
C CYS A 252 -3.03 13.42 7.16
N TRP A 253 -2.84 13.80 8.43
CA TRP A 253 -2.26 15.10 8.79
C TRP A 253 -1.36 15.06 10.03
N TYR A 254 -1.14 13.89 10.65
CA TYR A 254 -0.33 13.73 11.86
C TYR A 254 1.09 14.31 11.77
N TYR A 255 1.70 14.32 10.58
CA TYR A 255 3.02 14.91 10.35
C TYR A 255 3.03 16.43 10.60
N LEU A 256 1.91 17.13 10.38
CA LEU A 256 1.75 18.53 10.79
C LEU A 256 1.63 18.65 12.30
N ARG A 257 0.89 17.72 12.93
CA ARG A 257 0.72 17.74 14.38
C ARG A 257 2.04 17.54 15.12
N PHE A 258 2.98 16.76 14.58
CA PHE A 258 4.31 16.62 15.16
C PHE A 258 5.13 17.92 15.17
N MET A 259 4.84 18.87 14.27
CA MET A 259 5.50 20.18 14.25
C MET A 259 5.02 21.07 15.41
N ASP A 260 3.79 20.86 15.89
CA ASP A 260 3.19 21.66 16.96
C ASP A 260 2.22 20.87 17.88
N PRO A 261 2.70 19.85 18.61
CA PRO A 261 1.85 18.84 19.22
C PRO A 261 1.05 19.31 20.44
N LYS A 262 1.38 20.49 20.99
CA LYS A 262 0.76 21.06 22.20
C LYS A 262 -0.15 22.25 21.90
N ASN A 263 -0.31 22.64 20.64
CA ASN A 263 -1.17 23.76 20.27
C ASN A 263 -2.64 23.38 20.40
N SER A 264 -3.39 24.13 21.19
CA SER A 264 -4.82 23.91 21.45
C SER A 264 -5.73 24.84 20.67
N SER A 265 -5.17 25.74 19.88
CA SER A 265 -5.87 26.84 19.19
C SER A 265 -5.91 26.67 17.67
N THR A 266 -4.88 26.05 17.08
CA THR A 266 -4.82 25.78 15.64
C THR A 266 -4.27 24.39 15.38
N LEU A 267 -4.44 23.91 14.15
CA LEU A 267 -3.91 22.63 13.68
C LEU A 267 -2.38 22.59 13.81
N VAL A 268 -1.71 23.63 13.31
CA VAL A 268 -0.27 23.88 13.39
C VAL A 268 -0.03 25.39 13.33
N ASP A 269 0.96 25.91 14.07
CA ASP A 269 1.42 27.29 13.93
C ASP A 269 2.17 27.49 12.60
N LYS A 270 1.94 28.62 11.93
CA LYS A 270 2.53 28.89 10.59
C LYS A 270 4.05 28.98 10.61
N ALA A 271 4.65 29.55 11.66
CA ALA A 271 6.11 29.66 11.75
C ALA A 271 6.74 28.29 11.99
N LYS A 272 6.10 27.44 12.80
CA LYS A 272 6.55 26.06 13.03
C LYS A 272 6.39 25.18 11.79
N GLU A 273 5.27 25.31 11.09
CA GLU A 273 5.03 24.62 9.82
C GLU A 273 6.11 24.99 8.79
N SER A 274 6.39 26.28 8.62
CA SER A 274 7.41 26.74 7.67
C SER A 274 8.84 26.36 8.07
N TYR A 275 9.11 26.17 9.37
CA TYR A 275 10.43 25.78 9.84
C TYR A 275 10.72 24.29 9.60
N TRP A 276 9.75 23.43 9.88
CA TRP A 276 9.91 21.98 9.76
C TRP A 276 9.50 21.42 8.39
N GLY A 277 8.60 22.12 7.69
CA GLY A 277 7.96 21.63 6.48
C GLY A 277 8.68 21.99 5.19
N PRO A 278 8.39 21.25 4.10
CA PRO A 278 7.72 19.95 4.08
C PRO A 278 8.67 18.83 4.50
N VAL A 279 8.13 17.66 4.84
CA VAL A 279 8.92 16.50 5.27
C VAL A 279 9.92 16.10 4.18
N ASP A 280 11.22 16.09 4.51
CA ASP A 280 12.27 15.80 3.52
C ASP A 280 12.22 14.35 3.03
N ILE A 281 12.15 13.39 3.95
CA ILE A 281 12.12 11.96 3.63
C ILE A 281 10.99 11.30 4.43
N TYR A 282 10.03 10.73 3.72
CA TYR A 282 9.02 9.85 4.27
C TYR A 282 9.40 8.39 3.99
N VAL A 283 9.52 7.57 5.03
CA VAL A 283 9.79 6.14 4.91
C VAL A 283 8.54 5.36 5.31
N GLY A 284 8.00 4.54 4.40
CA GLY A 284 6.78 3.79 4.65
C GLY A 284 6.56 2.70 3.61
N GLY A 285 5.90 1.60 4.00
CA GLY A 285 5.75 0.45 3.11
C GLY A 285 4.87 0.77 1.89
N ALA A 286 5.16 0.10 0.77
CA ALA A 286 4.45 0.32 -0.49
C ALA A 286 2.94 0.01 -0.41
N GLU A 287 2.49 -0.74 0.58
CA GLU A 287 1.07 -0.98 0.87
C GLU A 287 0.25 0.29 1.11
N HIS A 288 0.91 1.41 1.42
CA HIS A 288 0.25 2.68 1.71
C HIS A 288 0.12 3.61 0.48
N SER A 289 0.59 3.19 -0.69
CA SER A 289 0.66 4.02 -1.91
C SER A 289 -0.69 4.57 -2.37
N VAL A 290 -1.74 3.73 -2.39
CA VAL A 290 -3.07 4.09 -2.91
C VAL A 290 -4.09 4.41 -1.82
N LEU A 291 -3.68 4.37 -0.55
CA LEU A 291 -4.52 4.67 0.61
C LEU A 291 -3.96 5.89 1.36
N HIS A 292 -3.20 5.65 2.43
CA HIS A 292 -2.70 6.70 3.31
C HIS A 292 -1.96 7.81 2.55
N LEU A 293 -1.05 7.48 1.62
CA LEU A 293 -0.29 8.50 0.90
C LEU A 293 -1.18 9.33 -0.04
N LEU A 294 -2.19 8.72 -0.66
CA LEU A 294 -3.18 9.45 -1.46
C LEU A 294 -4.01 10.38 -0.59
N TYR A 295 -4.52 9.88 0.55
CA TYR A 295 -5.37 10.65 1.45
C TYR A 295 -4.61 11.77 2.16
N ALA A 296 -3.35 11.54 2.56
CA ALA A 296 -2.49 12.57 3.13
C ALA A 296 -2.25 13.71 2.14
N ARG A 297 -2.01 13.40 0.85
CA ARG A 297 -1.89 14.40 -0.21
C ARG A 297 -3.20 15.15 -0.46
N PHE A 298 -4.32 14.44 -0.49
CA PHE A 298 -5.65 15.06 -0.63
C PHE A 298 -5.91 16.08 0.48
N TRP A 299 -5.76 15.68 1.75
CA TRP A 299 -5.94 16.57 2.90
C TRP A 299 -4.92 17.71 2.90
N HIS A 300 -3.66 17.46 2.56
CA HIS A 300 -2.66 18.53 2.46
C HIS A 300 -3.05 19.59 1.43
N LYS A 301 -3.63 19.19 0.29
CA LYS A 301 -4.13 20.13 -0.73
C LYS A 301 -5.32 20.93 -0.24
N VAL A 302 -6.26 20.29 0.46
CA VAL A 302 -7.36 21.01 1.11
C VAL A 302 -6.82 22.05 2.09
N LEU A 303 -5.84 21.68 2.93
CA LEU A 303 -5.20 22.59 3.89
C LEU A 303 -4.40 23.70 3.21
N TYR A 304 -3.79 23.42 2.06
CA TYR A 304 -3.08 24.42 1.24
C TYR A 304 -4.07 25.43 0.66
N ASP A 305 -5.18 24.96 0.11
CA ASP A 305 -6.20 25.81 -0.52
C ASP A 305 -6.84 26.78 0.49
N ILE A 306 -6.98 26.37 1.77
CA ILE A 306 -7.46 27.25 2.85
C ILE A 306 -6.34 28.02 3.58
N GLY A 307 -5.08 27.89 3.14
CA GLY A 307 -3.94 28.66 3.64
C GLY A 307 -3.40 28.27 5.02
N VAL A 308 -3.61 27.01 5.43
CA VAL A 308 -3.07 26.43 6.68
C VAL A 308 -1.62 25.98 6.50
N VAL A 309 -1.27 25.38 5.36
CA VAL A 309 0.10 24.94 5.03
C VAL A 309 0.67 25.76 3.87
N SER A 310 2.00 25.87 3.81
CA SER A 310 2.69 26.71 2.83
C SER A 310 3.04 25.98 1.52
N THR A 311 2.98 24.64 1.50
CA THR A 311 3.36 23.80 0.37
C THR A 311 2.21 22.99 -0.22
N LYS A 312 2.31 22.60 -1.49
CA LYS A 312 1.27 21.80 -2.19
C LYS A 312 1.37 20.30 -1.94
N GLU A 313 2.51 19.81 -1.48
CA GLU A 313 2.80 18.40 -1.25
C GLU A 313 3.50 18.24 0.11
N PRO A 314 3.10 17.23 0.91
CA PRO A 314 3.60 17.07 2.27
C PRO A 314 4.99 16.43 2.37
N PHE A 315 5.40 15.67 1.35
CA PHE A 315 6.61 14.83 1.37
C PHE A 315 7.49 15.13 0.14
N LYS A 316 8.76 15.50 0.32
CA LYS A 316 9.70 15.76 -0.78
C LYS A 316 10.22 14.47 -1.41
N CYS A 317 10.58 13.50 -0.57
CA CYS A 317 11.06 12.19 -0.98
C CYS A 317 10.26 11.09 -0.28
N LEU A 318 9.88 10.05 -1.04
CA LEU A 318 9.25 8.85 -0.52
C LEU A 318 10.21 7.67 -0.72
N ILE A 319 10.46 6.93 0.35
CA ILE A 319 11.24 5.70 0.34
C ILE A 319 10.33 4.56 0.81
N ASN A 320 10.07 3.63 -0.10
CA ASN A 320 9.34 2.42 0.23
C ASN A 320 10.30 1.34 0.71
N GLN A 321 10.30 1.02 2.01
CA GLN A 321 11.03 -0.13 2.51
C GLN A 321 10.37 -1.43 2.07
N GLY A 322 11.17 -2.47 1.82
CA GLY A 322 10.66 -3.79 1.56
C GLY A 322 10.20 -4.49 2.84
N LEU A 323 9.40 -5.55 2.67
CA LEU A 323 8.84 -6.29 3.80
C LEU A 323 9.88 -7.21 4.43
N ILE A 324 9.89 -7.31 5.76
CA ILE A 324 10.55 -8.41 6.45
C ILE A 324 9.55 -9.56 6.58
N LEU A 325 9.86 -10.66 5.92
CA LEU A 325 9.12 -11.92 5.98
C LEU A 325 9.61 -12.74 7.17
N GLY A 326 8.73 -13.57 7.74
CA GLY A 326 9.13 -14.54 8.76
C GLY A 326 10.07 -15.60 8.19
N GLU A 327 10.57 -16.50 9.05
CA GLU A 327 11.44 -17.60 8.62
C GLU A 327 10.76 -18.47 7.53
N VAL A 328 11.56 -19.13 6.71
CA VAL A 328 11.06 -20.00 5.63
C VAL A 328 10.24 -21.13 6.23
N GLU A 329 8.96 -21.20 5.86
CA GLU A 329 8.10 -22.32 6.20
C GLU A 329 8.24 -23.39 5.12
N TYR A 330 8.50 -24.62 5.55
CA TYR A 330 8.52 -25.79 4.69
C TYR A 330 7.22 -26.56 4.88
N THR A 331 6.51 -26.81 3.78
CA THR A 331 5.22 -27.51 3.83
C THR A 331 5.18 -28.63 2.82
N ALA A 332 4.46 -29.70 3.18
CA ALA A 332 4.06 -30.76 2.28
C ALA A 332 2.57 -31.06 2.50
N TYR A 333 2.02 -31.96 1.70
CA TYR A 333 0.63 -32.33 1.79
C TYR A 333 0.49 -33.74 2.37
N ARG A 334 -0.60 -33.99 3.09
CA ARG A 334 -1.06 -35.33 3.41
C ARG A 334 -2.36 -35.65 2.69
N ASP A 335 -2.43 -36.84 2.12
CA ASP A 335 -3.67 -37.38 1.60
C ASP A 335 -4.62 -37.84 2.72
N ASN A 336 -5.82 -38.28 2.34
CA ASN A 336 -6.84 -38.81 3.26
C ASN A 336 -6.40 -40.10 3.99
N GLU A 337 -5.35 -40.77 3.52
CA GLU A 337 -4.74 -41.95 4.15
C GLU A 337 -3.57 -41.56 5.10
N GLY A 338 -3.24 -40.27 5.17
CA GLY A 338 -2.17 -39.72 6.00
C GLY A 338 -0.76 -39.89 5.42
N LYS A 339 -0.61 -40.27 4.13
CA LYS A 339 0.69 -40.36 3.45
C LYS A 339 1.14 -39.00 2.93
N TRP A 340 2.44 -38.79 2.90
CA TRP A 340 3.03 -37.58 2.34
C TRP A 340 2.86 -37.54 0.82
N VAL A 341 2.44 -36.38 0.32
CA VAL A 341 2.30 -36.06 -1.09
C VAL A 341 3.21 -34.87 -1.41
N SER A 342 3.94 -35.00 -2.51
CA SER A 342 4.87 -33.99 -2.99
C SER A 342 4.14 -32.69 -3.35
N ALA A 343 4.71 -31.54 -2.99
CA ALA A 343 4.07 -30.24 -3.19
C ALA A 343 3.91 -29.81 -4.67
N ASP A 344 4.59 -30.51 -5.59
CA ASP A 344 4.59 -30.27 -7.03
C ASP A 344 3.78 -31.33 -7.83
N SER A 345 2.95 -32.15 -7.17
CA SER A 345 2.11 -33.13 -7.86
C SER A 345 1.00 -32.45 -8.69
N ASP A 346 0.82 -32.87 -9.95
CA ASP A 346 -0.25 -32.40 -10.87
C ASP A 346 -1.68 -32.79 -10.43
N SER A 347 -1.83 -33.68 -9.45
CA SER A 347 -3.14 -34.08 -8.92
C SER A 347 -3.78 -32.94 -8.12
N SER A 348 -5.10 -32.76 -8.27
CA SER A 348 -5.90 -31.79 -7.50
C SER A 348 -5.62 -31.92 -5.99
N LEU A 349 -4.81 -31.01 -5.45
CA LEU A 349 -4.48 -30.90 -4.03
C LEU A 349 -5.69 -30.47 -3.17
N SER A 350 -6.89 -30.36 -3.76
CA SER A 350 -8.12 -29.94 -3.09
C SER A 350 -8.50 -30.80 -1.89
N ASP A 351 -8.15 -32.09 -1.95
CA ASP A 351 -8.53 -33.09 -0.95
C ASP A 351 -7.38 -33.42 0.02
N CYS A 352 -6.28 -32.68 -0.05
CA CYS A 352 -5.10 -32.89 0.78
C CYS A 352 -4.94 -31.80 1.84
N ILE A 353 -4.43 -32.18 3.02
CA ILE A 353 -4.17 -31.25 4.12
C ILE A 353 -2.71 -30.79 4.05
N GLN A 354 -2.50 -29.47 3.96
CA GLN A 354 -1.15 -28.89 4.04
C GLN A 354 -0.63 -28.94 5.48
N GLU A 355 0.56 -29.49 5.68
CA GLU A 355 1.21 -29.60 6.99
C GLU A 355 2.62 -28.96 6.97
N LYS A 356 3.00 -28.29 8.07
CA LYS A 356 4.35 -27.76 8.25
C LYS A 356 5.32 -28.87 8.62
N VAL A 357 6.46 -28.93 7.94
CA VAL A 357 7.53 -29.89 8.21
C VAL A 357 8.63 -29.22 9.03
N PRO A 358 9.01 -29.78 10.19
CA PRO A 358 10.13 -29.28 11.00
C PRO A 358 11.46 -29.26 10.23
N ALA A 359 12.26 -28.22 10.43
CA ALA A 359 13.51 -27.99 9.69
C ALA A 359 14.54 -29.15 9.83
N ASP A 360 14.55 -29.86 10.95
CA ASP A 360 15.44 -30.99 11.23
C ASP A 360 15.13 -32.25 10.39
N LYS A 361 13.93 -32.32 9.81
CA LYS A 361 13.48 -33.42 8.94
C LYS A 361 13.68 -33.16 7.45
N ILE A 362 14.39 -32.09 7.11
CA ILE A 362 14.51 -31.59 5.75
C ILE A 362 15.95 -31.75 5.27
N THR A 363 16.11 -32.09 4.00
CA THR A 363 17.40 -32.02 3.32
C THR A 363 17.23 -31.34 1.97
N LYS A 364 18.30 -30.69 1.49
CA LYS A 364 18.32 -30.06 0.18
C LYS A 364 18.93 -31.02 -0.84
N VAL A 365 18.25 -31.25 -1.95
CA VAL A 365 18.72 -32.08 -3.07
C VAL A 365 18.60 -31.27 -4.35
N GLY A 366 19.75 -30.83 -4.89
CA GLY A 366 19.79 -29.86 -5.99
C GLY A 366 19.17 -28.53 -5.56
N ASP A 367 18.19 -28.04 -6.32
CA ASP A 367 17.44 -26.81 -6.02
C ASP A 367 16.20 -27.03 -5.15
N ASN A 368 15.84 -28.29 -4.86
CA ASN A 368 14.62 -28.64 -4.14
C ASN A 368 14.89 -28.98 -2.67
N TYR A 369 13.89 -28.72 -1.81
CA TYR A 369 13.84 -29.21 -0.44
C TYR A 369 12.97 -30.46 -0.39
N VAL A 370 13.46 -31.52 0.26
CA VAL A 370 12.78 -32.82 0.35
C VAL A 370 12.78 -33.34 1.79
N LEU A 371 11.89 -34.28 2.08
CA LEU A 371 11.93 -35.01 3.35
C LEU A 371 13.23 -35.82 3.43
N LYS A 372 13.88 -35.78 4.60
CA LYS A 372 15.10 -36.55 4.87
C LYS A 372 14.86 -38.06 4.81
N ASP A 373 13.67 -38.49 5.25
CA ASP A 373 13.28 -39.91 5.30
C ASP A 373 12.74 -40.43 3.95
N ASP A 374 12.26 -39.52 3.08
CA ASP A 374 11.80 -39.87 1.72
C ASP A 374 12.13 -38.73 0.73
N PRO A 375 13.26 -38.83 0.01
CA PRO A 375 13.70 -37.81 -0.93
C PRO A 375 12.78 -37.59 -2.14
N ASN A 376 11.76 -38.44 -2.36
CA ASN A 376 10.78 -38.25 -3.43
C ASN A 376 9.69 -37.24 -3.05
N ILE A 377 9.52 -36.95 -1.76
CA ILE A 377 8.55 -35.95 -1.29
C ILE A 377 9.20 -34.56 -1.30
N ARG A 378 8.83 -33.74 -2.27
CA ARG A 378 9.29 -32.34 -2.35
C ARG A 378 8.42 -31.43 -1.52
N LEU A 379 9.08 -30.48 -0.88
CA LEU A 379 8.49 -29.51 0.03
C LEU A 379 8.34 -28.16 -0.67
N ASN A 380 7.25 -27.46 -0.38
CA ASN A 380 7.12 -26.04 -0.71
C ASN A 380 7.83 -25.23 0.38
N ALA A 381 8.88 -24.51 -0.02
CA ALA A 381 9.64 -23.61 0.84
C ALA A 381 9.21 -22.16 0.57
N ARG A 382 8.49 -21.55 1.52
CA ARG A 382 7.97 -20.19 1.34
C ARG A 382 8.05 -19.39 2.63
N ALA A 383 8.57 -18.17 2.51
CA ALA A 383 8.48 -17.17 3.56
C ALA A 383 7.20 -16.34 3.38
N TYR A 384 6.55 -16.01 4.49
CA TYR A 384 5.31 -15.23 4.51
C TYR A 384 5.47 -13.94 5.30
N LYS A 385 4.68 -12.92 4.98
CA LYS A 385 4.62 -11.68 5.78
C LYS A 385 4.34 -12.05 7.25
N MET A 386 5.10 -11.45 8.16
CA MET A 386 4.89 -11.67 9.59
C MET A 386 3.50 -11.19 10.01
N SER A 387 2.77 -12.04 10.74
CA SER A 387 1.45 -11.70 11.25
C SER A 387 1.10 -12.52 12.49
N LYS A 388 0.37 -11.90 13.42
CA LYS A 388 -0.08 -12.58 14.66
C LYS A 388 -0.92 -13.82 14.35
N SER A 389 -1.76 -13.78 13.32
CA SER A 389 -2.61 -14.92 12.91
C SER A 389 -1.81 -16.13 12.41
N ARG A 390 -0.62 -15.93 11.83
CA ARG A 390 0.26 -17.02 11.41
C ARG A 390 1.21 -17.50 12.51
N GLY A 391 1.33 -16.76 13.61
CA GLY A 391 2.26 -17.08 14.70
C GLY A 391 3.74 -17.05 14.29
N ASN A 392 4.07 -16.37 13.19
CA ASN A 392 5.43 -16.30 12.63
C ASN A 392 6.12 -14.94 12.92
N VAL A 393 5.61 -14.19 13.91
CA VAL A 393 6.16 -12.91 14.32
C VAL A 393 7.38 -13.16 15.18
N ILE A 394 8.52 -12.58 14.80
CA ILE A 394 9.68 -12.49 15.68
C ILE A 394 9.50 -11.26 16.56
N ASN A 395 9.51 -11.45 17.88
CA ASN A 395 9.38 -10.34 18.81
C ASN A 395 10.74 -9.65 18.97
N PRO A 396 10.85 -8.33 18.66
CA PRO A 396 12.08 -7.58 18.85
C PRO A 396 12.63 -7.66 20.27
N ASP A 397 11.76 -7.72 21.29
CA ASP A 397 12.18 -7.75 22.70
C ASP A 397 13.03 -8.99 23.02
N ASP A 398 12.70 -10.14 22.43
CA ASP A 398 13.43 -11.39 22.64
C ASP A 398 14.84 -11.28 22.04
N VAL A 399 14.95 -10.72 20.83
CA VAL A 399 16.23 -10.50 20.15
C VAL A 399 17.09 -9.49 20.92
N VAL A 400 16.49 -8.41 21.42
CA VAL A 400 17.19 -7.41 22.23
C VAL A 400 17.70 -8.01 23.53
N SER A 401 16.91 -8.86 24.19
CA SER A 401 17.32 -9.52 25.43
C SER A 401 18.52 -10.46 25.23
N GLU A 402 18.61 -11.13 24.08
CA GLU A 402 19.67 -12.11 23.80
C GLU A 402 20.92 -11.47 23.19
N TYR A 403 20.77 -10.56 22.22
CA TYR A 403 21.87 -10.00 21.43
C TYR A 403 22.11 -8.50 21.64
N GLY A 404 21.18 -7.79 22.29
CA GLY A 404 21.21 -6.34 22.46
C GLY A 404 20.62 -5.57 21.29
N ALA A 405 20.22 -4.32 21.57
CA ALA A 405 19.54 -3.44 20.60
C ALA A 405 20.39 -3.14 19.36
N ASP A 406 21.69 -2.91 19.51
CA ASP A 406 22.57 -2.61 18.37
C ASP A 406 22.74 -3.81 17.43
N SER A 407 22.73 -5.05 17.95
CA SER A 407 22.77 -6.25 17.11
C SER A 407 21.51 -6.36 16.26
N LEU A 408 20.32 -6.11 16.85
CA LEU A 408 19.05 -6.10 16.11
C LEU A 408 19.06 -5.03 15.01
N ARG A 409 19.42 -3.79 15.36
CA ARG A 409 19.49 -2.66 14.41
C ARG A 409 20.41 -2.96 13.24
N LEU A 410 21.64 -3.40 13.52
CA LEU A 410 22.60 -3.73 12.47
C LEU A 410 22.10 -4.88 11.62
N TYR A 411 21.50 -5.91 12.24
CA TYR A 411 21.00 -7.04 11.48
C TYR A 411 19.93 -6.60 10.47
N GLU A 412 18.90 -5.87 10.91
CA GLU A 412 17.84 -5.38 10.02
C GLU A 412 18.39 -4.56 8.84
N MET A 413 19.38 -3.71 9.10
CA MET A 413 20.06 -2.90 8.08
C MET A 413 21.01 -3.71 7.19
N PHE A 414 21.54 -4.84 7.67
CA PHE A 414 22.52 -5.68 6.98
C PHE A 414 21.90 -6.76 6.10
N MET A 415 20.64 -7.14 6.34
CA MET A 415 19.92 -8.19 5.60
C MET A 415 19.86 -7.95 4.08
N GLY A 416 19.99 -6.71 3.63
CA GLY A 416 20.02 -6.34 2.22
C GLY A 416 19.59 -4.88 1.98
N PRO A 417 19.49 -4.45 0.72
CA PRO A 417 19.10 -3.08 0.38
C PRO A 417 17.75 -2.71 0.98
N LEU A 418 17.57 -1.50 1.53
CA LEU A 418 16.36 -1.09 2.28
C LEU A 418 15.04 -1.39 1.55
N ARG A 419 15.01 -1.21 0.22
CA ARG A 419 13.82 -1.33 -0.62
C ARG A 419 13.39 -2.77 -0.92
N ASP A 420 14.28 -3.74 -0.75
CA ASP A 420 13.99 -5.14 -1.08
C ASP A 420 13.27 -5.84 0.05
N SER A 421 12.41 -6.82 -0.26
CA SER A 421 11.85 -7.68 0.79
C SER A 421 12.90 -8.71 1.23
N LYS A 422 13.02 -8.97 2.53
CA LYS A 422 14.00 -9.92 3.07
C LYS A 422 13.31 -10.96 3.94
N THR A 423 13.91 -12.14 4.00
CA THR A 423 13.46 -13.22 4.87
C THR A 423 14.28 -13.19 6.16
N TRP A 424 13.60 -13.18 7.31
CA TRP A 424 14.27 -13.26 8.60
C TRP A 424 15.06 -14.56 8.76
N SER A 425 16.24 -14.47 9.35
CA SER A 425 17.07 -15.61 9.71
C SER A 425 17.83 -15.33 11.00
N THR A 426 17.42 -15.97 12.09
CA THR A 426 17.99 -15.75 13.42
C THR A 426 19.50 -15.99 13.46
N GLY A 427 20.01 -16.99 12.73
CA GLY A 427 21.46 -17.25 12.63
C GLY A 427 22.27 -16.13 11.98
N GLY A 428 21.63 -15.23 11.21
CA GLY A 428 22.29 -14.06 10.63
C GLY A 428 22.68 -12.99 11.66
N ILE A 429 21.98 -12.93 12.80
CA ILE A 429 22.22 -11.94 13.87
C ILE A 429 23.58 -12.16 14.52
N GLU A 430 23.99 -13.41 14.69
CA GLU A 430 25.29 -13.74 15.26
C GLU A 430 26.46 -13.10 14.50
N GLY A 431 26.32 -12.94 13.18
CA GLY A 431 27.33 -12.31 12.33
C GLY A 431 27.59 -10.86 12.73
N VAL A 432 26.52 -10.07 12.85
CA VAL A 432 26.63 -8.65 13.24
C VAL A 432 26.98 -8.51 14.72
N HIS A 433 26.49 -9.41 15.58
CA HIS A 433 26.86 -9.43 17.00
C HIS A 433 28.37 -9.68 17.19
N ARG A 434 28.94 -10.64 16.46
CA ARG A 434 30.40 -10.88 16.45
C ARG A 434 31.18 -9.69 15.92
N PHE A 435 30.67 -8.98 14.91
CA PHE A 435 31.28 -7.75 14.41
C PHE A 435 31.33 -6.68 15.51
N LEU A 436 30.21 -6.40 16.19
CA LEU A 436 30.17 -5.45 17.31
C LEU A 436 31.15 -5.84 18.43
N GLY A 437 31.19 -7.12 18.80
CA GLY A 437 32.14 -7.63 19.79
C GLY A 437 33.61 -7.55 19.35
N ARG A 438 33.90 -7.60 18.04
CA ARG A 438 35.25 -7.33 17.50
C ARG A 438 35.58 -5.85 17.56
N THR A 439 34.65 -4.98 17.19
CA THR A 439 34.81 -3.52 17.32
C THR A 439 35.11 -3.12 18.76
N TRP A 440 34.35 -3.67 19.73
CA TRP A 440 34.62 -3.45 21.15
C TRP A 440 36.05 -3.85 21.53
N ARG A 441 36.48 -5.06 21.17
CA ARG A 441 37.81 -5.57 21.53
C ARG A 441 38.95 -4.84 20.80
N LEU A 442 38.71 -4.28 19.63
CA LEU A 442 39.67 -3.43 18.92
C LEU A 442 39.99 -2.17 19.74
N VAL A 443 38.97 -1.60 20.41
CA VAL A 443 39.10 -0.34 21.16
C VAL A 443 39.41 -0.57 22.64
N VAL A 444 38.75 -1.50 23.30
CA VAL A 444 38.84 -1.73 24.76
C VAL A 444 39.81 -2.87 25.10
N GLY A 445 40.08 -3.77 24.16
CA GLY A 445 40.92 -4.95 24.37
C GLY A 445 40.14 -6.22 24.69
N ALA A 446 40.85 -7.33 24.83
CA ALA A 446 40.25 -8.61 25.20
C ALA A 446 39.83 -8.63 26.67
N PRO A 447 38.72 -9.32 27.02
CA PRO A 447 38.37 -9.52 28.41
C PRO A 447 39.45 -10.33 29.13
N LEU A 448 39.61 -10.06 30.42
CA LEU A 448 40.40 -10.84 31.35
C LEU A 448 39.73 -12.21 31.60
N PRO A 449 40.45 -13.21 32.15
CA PRO A 449 39.89 -14.55 32.39
C PRO A 449 38.65 -14.59 33.29
N ASP A 450 38.44 -13.56 34.10
CA ASP A 450 37.27 -13.38 34.98
C ASP A 450 36.08 -12.67 34.28
N GLY A 451 36.23 -12.31 33.00
CA GLY A 451 35.24 -11.61 32.20
C GLY A 451 35.27 -10.08 32.33
N SER A 452 36.13 -9.52 33.19
CA SER A 452 36.30 -8.07 33.32
C SER A 452 37.18 -7.48 32.21
N TYR A 453 37.16 -6.16 32.04
CA TYR A 453 38.04 -5.46 31.10
C TYR A 453 39.04 -4.61 31.88
N LYS A 454 40.25 -4.46 31.33
CA LYS A 454 41.23 -3.52 31.89
C LYS A 454 40.72 -2.09 31.75
N ASP A 455 41.09 -1.24 32.71
CA ASP A 455 40.86 0.20 32.60
C ASP A 455 41.62 0.78 31.41
N GLY A 456 40.99 1.73 30.72
CA GLY A 456 41.53 2.37 29.52
C GLY A 456 41.15 1.67 28.22
N THR A 457 41.93 1.94 27.17
CA THR A 457 41.68 1.48 25.80
C THR A 457 42.99 1.01 25.17
N MET A 458 42.87 0.28 24.06
CA MET A 458 43.97 -0.16 23.21
C MET A 458 44.46 0.94 22.26
N VAL A 459 43.79 2.10 22.23
CA VAL A 459 44.16 3.20 21.34
C VAL A 459 45.39 3.93 21.86
N THR A 460 46.14 4.51 20.92
CA THR A 460 47.40 5.18 21.17
C THR A 460 47.37 6.60 20.63
N ASP A 461 47.89 7.55 21.39
CA ASP A 461 48.06 8.95 20.96
C ASP A 461 49.31 9.11 20.08
N VAL A 462 49.29 8.45 18.91
CA VAL A 462 50.34 8.52 17.88
C VAL A 462 49.76 9.03 16.57
N GLU A 463 50.59 9.66 15.76
CA GLU A 463 50.20 10.07 14.42
C GLU A 463 49.86 8.84 13.54
N PRO A 464 48.73 8.84 12.82
CA PRO A 464 48.36 7.74 11.95
C PRO A 464 49.28 7.68 10.73
N THR A 465 49.59 6.46 10.31
CA THR A 465 50.31 6.24 9.05
C THR A 465 49.43 6.59 7.85
N PHE A 466 50.07 6.88 6.71
CA PHE A 466 49.35 7.15 5.46
C PHE A 466 48.39 6.02 5.07
N GLU A 467 48.78 4.75 5.27
CA GLU A 467 47.91 3.63 4.93
C GLU A 467 46.70 3.52 5.87
N GLN A 468 46.88 3.81 7.17
CA GLN A 468 45.76 3.88 8.13
C GLN A 468 44.76 4.96 7.74
N LEU A 469 45.24 6.16 7.40
CA LEU A 469 44.41 7.26 6.90
C LEU A 469 43.70 6.87 5.60
N ARG A 470 44.41 6.23 4.66
CA ARG A 470 43.81 5.79 3.39
C ARG A 470 42.68 4.79 3.60
N VAL A 471 42.85 3.83 4.51
CA VAL A 471 41.81 2.84 4.87
C VAL A 471 40.61 3.53 5.51
N LEU A 472 40.85 4.46 6.44
CA LEU A 472 39.80 5.25 7.07
C LEU A 472 39.01 6.07 6.04
N HIS A 473 39.68 6.87 5.20
CA HIS A 473 39.03 7.74 4.23
C HIS A 473 38.24 6.96 3.17
N LYS A 474 38.72 5.78 2.76
CA LYS A 474 37.94 4.86 1.91
C LYS A 474 36.66 4.39 2.60
N CYS A 475 36.75 4.03 3.88
CA CYS A 475 35.58 3.64 4.68
C CYS A 475 34.60 4.81 4.82
N MET A 476 35.08 6.02 5.17
CA MET A 476 34.27 7.22 5.30
C MET A 476 33.53 7.57 4.00
N ALA A 477 34.25 7.58 2.87
CA ALA A 477 33.67 7.85 1.56
C ALA A 477 32.56 6.85 1.23
N ARG A 478 32.83 5.56 1.45
CA ARG A 478 31.86 4.51 1.17
C ARG A 478 30.65 4.60 2.10
N VAL A 479 30.84 4.70 3.41
CA VAL A 479 29.73 4.79 4.37
C VAL A 479 28.86 6.01 4.09
N SER A 480 29.46 7.16 3.78
CA SER A 480 28.73 8.40 3.46
C SER A 480 27.86 8.24 2.21
N GLU A 481 28.43 7.71 1.12
CA GLU A 481 27.69 7.42 -0.12
C GLU A 481 26.53 6.44 0.13
N GLU A 482 26.81 5.34 0.83
CA GLU A 482 25.83 4.28 1.07
C GLU A 482 24.69 4.72 1.99
N ILE A 483 24.92 5.65 2.94
CA ILE A 483 23.85 6.26 3.76
C ILE A 483 22.93 7.11 2.87
N GLN A 484 23.50 8.00 2.04
CA GLN A 484 22.71 8.87 1.15
C GLN A 484 21.84 8.07 0.19
N GLU A 485 22.38 6.94 -0.27
CA GLU A 485 21.71 6.04 -1.20
C GLU A 485 20.83 4.99 -0.53
N THR A 486 20.72 5.00 0.81
CA THR A 486 19.95 4.04 1.63
C THR A 486 20.35 2.58 1.45
N ARG A 487 21.64 2.34 1.18
CA ARG A 487 22.26 1.02 1.03
C ARG A 487 23.05 0.65 2.30
N PHE A 488 22.33 0.55 3.41
CA PHE A 488 22.93 0.38 4.74
C PHE A 488 23.74 -0.92 4.89
N ASN A 489 23.36 -1.98 4.19
CA ASN A 489 24.05 -3.27 4.24
C ASN A 489 25.50 -3.17 3.76
N THR A 490 25.75 -2.40 2.71
CA THR A 490 27.09 -2.17 2.14
C THR A 490 27.88 -1.14 2.92
N ALA A 491 27.23 -0.19 3.60
CA ALA A 491 27.88 0.67 4.60
C ALA A 491 28.45 -0.18 5.75
N ILE A 492 27.66 -1.13 6.27
CA ILE A 492 28.09 -2.05 7.32
C ILE A 492 29.24 -2.95 6.83
N SER A 493 29.16 -3.48 5.60
CA SER A 493 30.28 -4.25 5.01
C SER A 493 31.58 -3.43 4.96
N ALA A 494 31.53 -2.15 4.58
CA ALA A 494 32.71 -1.28 4.55
C ALA A 494 33.31 -1.09 5.95
N MET A 495 32.48 -0.94 6.99
CA MET A 495 32.94 -0.87 8.38
C MET A 495 33.53 -2.21 8.87
N MET A 496 32.98 -3.35 8.45
CA MET A 496 33.57 -4.67 8.72
C MET A 496 34.95 -4.82 8.08
N GLU A 497 35.13 -4.35 6.84
CA GLU A 497 36.42 -4.31 6.15
C GLU A 497 37.43 -3.40 6.86
N PHE A 498 37.00 -2.23 7.32
CA PHE A 498 37.83 -1.34 8.14
C PHE A 498 38.32 -2.04 9.40
N VAL A 499 37.41 -2.67 10.17
CA VAL A 499 37.79 -3.40 11.39
C VAL A 499 38.75 -4.55 11.06
N ASN A 500 38.54 -5.27 9.95
CA ASN A 500 39.47 -6.32 9.51
C ASN A 500 40.88 -5.80 9.20
N ALA A 501 41.00 -4.61 8.62
CA ALA A 501 42.28 -3.97 8.38
C ALA A 501 42.91 -3.48 9.69
N ALA A 502 42.13 -2.81 10.54
CA ALA A 502 42.58 -2.25 11.81
C ALA A 502 43.16 -3.32 12.75
N TYR A 503 42.56 -4.51 12.79
CA TYR A 503 43.09 -5.65 13.56
C TYR A 503 44.50 -6.10 13.18
N LYS A 504 45.00 -5.72 12.00
CA LYS A 504 46.36 -6.06 11.53
C LYS A 504 47.38 -4.96 11.82
N TRP A 505 46.95 -3.82 12.37
CA TRP A 505 47.85 -2.72 12.68
C TRP A 505 48.54 -2.93 14.02
N ASP A 506 49.80 -2.49 14.10
CA ASP A 506 50.59 -2.54 15.34
C ASP A 506 50.09 -1.53 16.38
N THR A 507 49.56 -0.38 15.92
CA THR A 507 49.00 0.68 16.75
C THR A 507 47.60 1.05 16.26
N GLN A 508 46.78 1.57 17.18
CA GLN A 508 45.44 2.07 16.90
C GLN A 508 45.41 3.58 17.17
N PRO A 509 45.77 4.43 16.20
CA PRO A 509 45.79 5.88 16.38
C PRO A 509 44.42 6.40 16.82
N LYS A 510 44.39 7.14 17.93
CA LYS A 510 43.14 7.65 18.51
C LYS A 510 42.29 8.43 17.51
N SER A 511 42.90 9.33 16.72
CA SER A 511 42.21 10.13 15.71
C SER A 511 41.48 9.31 14.64
N VAL A 512 42.04 8.14 14.28
CA VAL A 512 41.43 7.22 13.31
C VAL A 512 40.26 6.46 13.94
N ILE A 513 40.43 6.00 15.19
CA ILE A 513 39.39 5.27 15.91
C ILE A 513 38.21 6.17 16.27
N ASP A 514 38.47 7.42 16.71
CA ASP A 514 37.44 8.42 16.97
C ASP A 514 36.54 8.62 15.74
N SER A 515 37.16 8.80 14.56
CA SER A 515 36.43 8.95 13.30
C SER A 515 35.59 7.72 12.94
N PHE A 516 36.13 6.52 13.18
CA PHE A 516 35.39 5.28 12.93
C PHE A 516 34.19 5.10 13.89
N VAL A 517 34.34 5.45 15.17
CA VAL A 517 33.24 5.41 16.15
C VAL A 517 32.09 6.32 15.71
N LEU A 518 32.39 7.51 15.20
CA LEU A 518 31.38 8.40 14.63
C LEU A 518 30.67 7.79 13.40
N LEU A 519 31.38 7.11 12.50
CA LEU A 519 30.77 6.39 11.38
C LEU A 519 29.82 5.27 11.83
N LEU A 520 30.15 4.59 12.93
CA LEU A 520 29.34 3.49 13.48
C LEU A 520 28.06 4.00 14.15
N SER A 521 28.07 5.23 14.67
CA SER A 521 27.00 5.77 15.52
C SER A 521 25.58 5.74 14.94
N PRO A 522 25.32 5.95 13.63
CA PRO A 522 23.94 5.84 13.12
C PRO A 522 23.42 4.39 13.17
N PHE A 523 24.33 3.42 13.14
CA PHE A 523 24.02 2.00 13.07
C PHE A 523 23.92 1.38 14.47
N ALA A 524 24.97 1.52 15.28
CA ALA A 524 25.08 0.98 16.65
C ALA A 524 25.33 2.10 17.67
N PRO A 525 24.31 2.96 17.94
CA PRO A 525 24.50 4.15 18.76
C PRO A 525 24.93 3.83 20.19
N HIS A 526 24.44 2.74 20.80
CA HIS A 526 24.74 2.46 22.21
C HIS A 526 26.21 2.04 22.40
N LEU A 527 26.71 1.15 21.54
CA LEU A 527 28.10 0.74 21.52
C LEU A 527 29.01 1.92 21.16
N ALA A 528 28.65 2.70 20.15
CA ALA A 528 29.44 3.85 19.73
C ALA A 528 29.56 4.89 20.86
N GLU A 529 28.47 5.19 21.57
CA GLU A 529 28.44 6.13 22.69
C GLU A 529 29.37 5.67 23.82
N GLU A 530 29.26 4.41 24.24
CA GLU A 530 30.13 3.86 25.29
C GLU A 530 31.61 3.87 24.88
N LEU A 531 31.92 3.53 23.62
CA LEU A 531 33.29 3.63 23.10
C LEU A 531 33.80 5.06 23.10
N TRP A 532 32.96 6.03 22.74
CA TRP A 532 33.29 7.45 22.73
C TRP A 532 33.70 7.96 24.11
N PHE A 533 32.92 7.64 25.15
CA PHE A 533 33.29 7.99 26.53
C PHE A 533 34.58 7.29 26.99
N ARG A 534 34.79 6.01 26.62
CA ARG A 534 36.03 5.29 26.94
C ARG A 534 37.26 5.85 26.24
N LEU A 535 37.08 6.47 25.07
CA LEU A 535 38.13 7.21 24.37
C LEU A 535 38.45 8.55 25.06
N GLY A 536 37.75 8.90 26.14
CA GLY A 536 38.03 10.06 26.99
C GLY A 536 37.25 11.32 26.62
N HIS A 537 36.23 11.20 25.76
CA HIS A 537 35.34 12.30 25.45
C HIS A 537 34.32 12.49 26.57
N ALA A 538 33.99 13.75 26.89
CA ALA A 538 33.08 14.09 28.00
C ALA A 538 31.65 14.43 27.54
N GLN A 539 31.45 14.62 26.24
CA GLN A 539 30.16 14.97 25.63
C GLN A 539 29.69 13.85 24.72
N SER A 540 28.37 13.81 24.51
CA SER A 540 27.78 12.78 23.66
C SER A 540 28.21 12.95 22.21
N LEU A 541 28.49 11.82 21.54
CA LEU A 541 28.83 11.81 20.12
C LEU A 541 27.68 12.33 19.23
N ALA A 542 26.45 12.39 19.75
CA ALA A 542 25.29 12.85 18.99
C ALA A 542 25.35 14.33 18.61
N HIS A 543 26.27 15.09 19.22
CA HIS A 543 26.50 16.50 18.93
C HIS A 543 27.76 16.75 18.09
N GLU A 544 28.52 15.69 17.78
CA GLU A 544 29.71 15.77 16.95
C GLU A 544 29.36 15.81 15.47
N GLN A 545 30.25 16.41 14.68
CA GLN A 545 30.09 16.43 13.23
C GLN A 545 30.33 15.03 12.64
N PHE A 546 29.53 14.68 11.63
CA PHE A 546 29.76 13.45 10.89
C PHE A 546 31.10 13.54 10.14
N PRO A 547 31.94 12.49 10.12
CA PRO A 547 33.29 12.58 9.55
C PRO A 547 33.29 12.89 8.04
N GLU A 548 34.07 13.90 7.62
CA GLU A 548 34.19 14.32 6.21
C GLU A 548 35.46 13.76 5.54
N VAL A 549 35.32 13.29 4.31
CA VAL A 549 36.44 12.77 3.51
C VAL A 549 37.33 13.94 3.08
N ASN A 550 38.57 13.98 3.57
CA ASN A 550 39.63 14.84 3.04
C ASN A 550 40.31 14.23 1.82
#